data_AF-A0A1T4NN31-F1
#
_entry.id   AF-A0A1T4NN31-F1
#
_cell.length_a   1.000
_cell.length_b   1.000
_cell.length_c   1.000
_cell.angle_alpha   90.00
_cell.angle_beta   90.00
_cell.angle_gamma   90.00
#
_symmetry.space_group_name_H-M   'P 1'
#
loop_
_entity.id
_entity.type
_entity.pdbx_description
1 polymer ?
#
loop_
_entity_poly.entity_id
_entity_poly.type
_entity_poly.pdbx_seq_one_letter_code
_entity_poly.pdbx_strand_id
1 'polypeptide(L)' 'MEEKENMVRHLENGVDLVRENDKFYAVVGEEKLEITHEEVLLILSNHELAFNVIINAKRKHDFNTFMDRYSPMEY' A
#
# COMPACT_ATOMS: atom_id res chain seq x y z
N MET A 1 -16.24 16.77 15.21
CA MET A 1 -15.41 16.89 14.00
C MET A 1 -14.21 16.02 14.27
N GLU A 2 -14.22 14.78 13.78
CA GLU A 2 -13.02 13.94 13.83
C GLU A 2 -12.03 14.51 12.81
N GLU A 3 -11.01 15.19 13.31
CA GLU A 3 -9.81 15.48 12.53
C GLU A 3 -9.24 14.12 12.11
N LYS A 4 -9.52 13.74 10.86
CA LYS A 4 -8.86 12.61 10.22
C LYS A 4 -7.39 12.98 10.13
N GLU A 5 -6.61 12.55 11.12
CA GLU A 5 -5.16 12.71 11.12
C GLU A 5 -4.59 11.90 9.95
N ASN A 6 -4.51 12.54 8.79
CA ASN A 6 -3.76 12.03 7.66
C ASN A 6 -2.28 12.18 8.00
N MET A 7 -1.66 11.08 8.41
CA MET A 7 -0.25 11.04 8.76
C MET A 7 0.55 10.58 7.55
N VAL A 8 1.43 11.45 7.05
CA VAL A 8 2.35 11.14 5.95
C VAL A 8 3.76 11.05 6.49
N ARG A 9 4.46 9.96 6.17
CA ARG A 9 5.85 9.73 6.55
C ARG A 9 6.67 9.42 5.32
N HIS A 10 7.55 10.35 4.99
CA HIS A 10 8.50 10.23 3.89
C HIS A 10 9.66 9.31 4.28
N LEU A 11 9.98 8.33 3.42
CA LEU A 11 11.14 7.46 3.55
C LEU A 11 12.20 7.81 2.50
N GLU A 12 13.45 7.50 2.81
CA GLU A 12 14.65 7.89 2.05
C GLU A 12 14.76 7.26 0.64
N ASN A 13 13.87 6.33 0.30
CA ASN A 13 13.87 5.56 -0.94
C ASN A 13 12.78 5.98 -1.95
N GLY A 14 12.21 7.18 -1.80
CA GLY A 14 11.09 7.63 -2.64
C GLY A 14 9.78 6.90 -2.36
N VAL A 15 9.63 6.43 -1.12
CA VAL A 15 8.45 5.75 -0.61
C VAL A 15 7.81 6.61 0.45
N ASP A 16 6.53 6.92 0.32
CA ASP A 16 5.77 7.65 1.33
C ASP A 16 4.74 6.74 1.98
N LEU A 17 4.79 6.64 3.30
CA LEU A 17 3.78 5.92 4.08
C LEU A 17 2.68 6.90 4.47
N VAL A 18 1.45 6.61 4.08
CA VAL A 18 0.28 7.45 4.33
C VAL A 18 -0.72 6.65 5.16
N ARG A 19 -1.18 7.22 6.28
CA ARG A 19 -2.30 6.67 7.06
C ARG A 19 -3.54 7.50 6.82
N GLU A 20 -4.64 6.88 6.40
CA GLU A 20 -5.95 7.53 6.26
C GLU A 20 -7.06 6.63 6.81
N ASN A 21 -7.91 7.15 7.71
CA ASN A 21 -9.11 6.44 8.17
C ASN A 21 -8.84 5.00 8.63
N ASP A 22 -7.76 4.80 9.38
CA ASP A 22 -7.25 3.52 9.87
C ASP A 22 -6.62 2.58 8.83
N LYS A 23 -6.60 2.98 7.56
CA LYS A 23 -5.87 2.28 6.51
C LYS A 23 -4.47 2.83 6.32
N PHE A 24 -3.58 1.97 5.87
CA PHE A 24 -2.20 2.33 5.54
C PHE A 24 -1.97 2.18 4.05
N TYR A 25 -1.21 3.11 3.50
CA TYR A 25 -0.86 3.16 2.09
C TYR A 25 0.63 3.40 1.94
N ALA A 26 1.26 2.70 0.99
CA ALA A 26 2.57 3.02 0.48
C ALA A 26 2.42 3.71 -0.88
N VAL A 27 2.93 4.94 -0.98
CA VAL A 27 3.00 5.70 -2.22
C VAL A 27 4.42 5.58 -2.76
N VAL A 28 4.55 5.15 -4.01
CA VAL A 28 5.84 5.01 -4.70
C VAL A 28 5.71 5.65 -6.07
N GLY A 29 6.33 6.80 -6.24
CA GLY A 29 6.11 7.62 -7.44
C GLY A 29 4.65 8.06 -7.56
N GLU A 30 3.95 7.60 -8.60
CA GLU A 30 2.55 7.91 -8.89
C GLU A 30 1.57 6.81 -8.41
N GLU A 31 2.08 5.69 -7.89
CA GLU A 31 1.25 4.58 -7.43
C GLU A 31 0.98 4.66 -5.94
N LYS A 32 -0.29 4.45 -5.55
CA LYS A 32 -0.72 4.33 -4.15
C LYS A 32 -1.22 2.91 -3.91
N LEU A 33 -0.52 2.18 -3.05
CA LEU A 33 -0.81 0.79 -2.74
C LEU A 33 -1.31 0.68 -1.29
N GLU A 34 -2.44 0.01 -1.07
CA GLU A 34 -2.90 -0.31 0.28
C GLU A 34 -1.98 -1.40 0.88
N ILE A 35 -1.53 -1.17 2.11
CA ILE A 35 -0.68 -2.09 2.88
C ILE A 35 -1.25 -2.30 4.27
N THR A 36 -0.89 -3.41 4.90
CA THR A 36 -1.32 -3.69 6.28
C THR A 36 -0.44 -2.98 7.30
N HIS A 37 -0.94 -2.87 8.53
CA HIS A 37 -0.17 -2.34 9.65
C HIS A 37 1.13 -3.14 9.90
N GLU A 38 1.10 -4.47 9.74
CA GLU A 38 2.30 -5.32 9.86
C GLU A 38 3.33 -5.00 8.78
N GLU A 39 2.87 -4.79 7.55
CA GLU A 39 3.70 -4.38 6.42
C GLU A 39 4.36 -3.02 6.72
N VAL A 40 3.63 -2.05 7.27
CA VAL A 40 4.20 -0.75 7.71
C VAL A 40 5.29 -0.93 8.77
N LEU A 41 5.03 -1.74 9.82
CA LEU A 41 6.01 -2.00 10.88
C LEU A 41 7.27 -2.66 10.33
N LEU A 42 7.13 -3.55 9.36
CA LEU A 42 8.25 -4.22 8.70
C LEU A 42 9.14 -3.22 7.95
N ILE A 43 8.53 -2.27 7.24
CA ILE A 43 9.22 -1.19 6.53
C ILE A 43 9.96 -0.28 7.53
N LEU A 44 9.30 0.09 8.62
CA LEU A 44 9.88 0.94 9.66
C LEU A 44 11.02 0.23 10.42
N SER A 45 10.96 -1.10 10.54
CA SER A 45 12.00 -1.90 11.21
C SER A 45 13.18 -2.19 10.28
N ASN A 46 12.93 -2.35 8.99
CA ASN A 46 13.97 -2.56 7.99
C ASN A 46 13.60 -1.89 6.66
N HIS A 47 14.26 -0.76 6.41
CA HIS A 47 14.04 0.05 5.21
C HIS A 47 14.40 -0.68 3.90
N GLU A 48 15.25 -1.71 3.94
CA GLU A 48 15.57 -2.54 2.77
C GLU A 48 14.38 -3.42 2.34
N LEU A 49 13.46 -3.70 3.27
CA LEU A 49 12.25 -4.48 2.99
C LEU A 49 11.11 -3.64 2.39
N ALA A 50 11.27 -2.32 2.33
CA ALA A 50 10.30 -1.40 1.71
C ALA A 50 9.89 -1.87 0.32
N PHE A 51 10.88 -2.10 -0.56
CA PHE A 51 10.62 -2.54 -1.92
C PHE A 51 9.94 -3.91 -1.99
N ASN A 52 10.29 -4.86 -1.11
CA ASN A 52 9.65 -6.17 -1.09
C ASN A 52 8.17 -6.08 -0.70
N VAL A 53 7.86 -5.26 0.30
CA VAL A 53 6.47 -5.01 0.74
C VAL A 53 5.68 -4.34 -0.38
N ILE A 54 6.25 -3.32 -1.01
CA ILE A 54 5.64 -2.61 -2.15
C ILE A 54 5.38 -3.56 -3.32
N ILE A 55 6.36 -4.40 -3.70
CA ILE A 55 6.21 -5.38 -4.79
C ILE A 55 5.10 -6.38 -4.44
N ASN A 56 5.03 -6.85 -3.19
CA ASN A 56 3.97 -7.75 -2.75
C ASN A 56 2.59 -7.07 -2.77
N ALA A 57 2.49 -5.83 -2.29
CA ALA A 57 1.26 -5.05 -2.33
C ALA A 57 0.80 -4.80 -3.77
N LYS A 58 1.73 -4.46 -4.67
CA LYS A 58 1.47 -4.30 -6.10
C LYS A 58 0.99 -5.61 -6.74
N ARG A 59 1.62 -6.74 -6.43
CA ARG A 59 1.15 -8.06 -6.92
C ARG A 59 -0.26 -8.38 -6.42
N LYS A 60 -0.58 -8.12 -5.16
CA LYS A 60 -1.94 -8.31 -4.61
C LYS A 60 -2.94 -7.41 -5.35
N HIS A 61 -2.58 -6.15 -5.59
CA HIS A 61 -3.41 -5.19 -6.32
C HIS A 61 -3.64 -5.60 -7.78
N ASP A 62 -2.59 -6.01 -8.49
CA ASP A 62 -2.66 -6.48 -9.88
C ASP A 62 -3.44 -7.79 -9.99
N PHE A 63 -3.25 -8.71 -9.04
CA PHE A 63 -3.99 -9.97 -8.98
C PHE A 63 -5.49 -9.74 -8.75
N ASN A 64 -5.86 -8.86 -7.83
CA ASN A 64 -7.27 -8.48 -7.65
C ASN A 64 -7.84 -7.80 -8.90
N THR A 65 -7.07 -6.93 -9.55
CA THR A 65 -7.47 -6.25 -10.80
C THR A 65 -7.58 -7.21 -11.98
N PHE A 66 -6.80 -8.29 -11.97
CA PHE A 66 -6.88 -9.36 -12.95
C PHE A 66 -8.12 -10.23 -12.72
N MET A 67 -8.39 -10.63 -11.47
CA MET A 67 -9.58 -11.42 -11.13
C MET A 67 -10.89 -10.66 -11.38
N ASP A 68 -10.93 -9.35 -11.14
CA ASP A 68 -12.10 -8.50 -11.43
C ASP A 68 -12.42 -8.45 -12.94
N ARG A 69 -11.38 -8.38 -13.79
CA ARG A 69 -11.53 -8.41 -15.26
C ARG A 69 -11.91 -9.77 -15.83
N TYR A 70 -11.74 -10.84 -15.07
CA TYR A 70 -12.08 -12.22 -15.45
C TYR A 70 -13.28 -12.75 -14.68
N SER A 71 -14.12 -11.89 -14.09
CA SER A 71 -15.45 -12.31 -13.65
C SER A 71 -16.18 -12.80 -14.90
N PRO A 72 -16.42 -14.12 -15.06
CA PRO A 72 -17.16 -14.61 -16.21
C PRO A 72 -18.55 -13.99 -16.09
N MET A 73 -18.96 -13.22 -17.10
CA MET A 73 -20.38 -12.97 -17.31
C MET A 73 -21.02 -14.35 -17.40
N GLU A 74 -21.67 -14.76 -16.31
CA GLU A 74 -22.51 -15.94 -16.29
C GLU A 74 -23.57 -15.72 -17.38
N TYR A 75 -23.47 -16.53 -18.44
CA TYR A 75 -24.37 -16.55 -19.60
C TYR A 75 -25.68 -17.26 -19.28
#